data_AF-A0A3G8RDC0-F1
#
_entry.id   AF-A0A3G8RDC0-F1
#
_cell.length_a   1.000
_cell.length_b   1.000
_cell.length_c   1.000
_cell.angle_alpha   90.00
_cell.angle_beta   90.00
_cell.angle_gamma   90.00
#
_symmetry.space_group_name_H-M   'P 1'
#
loop_
_entity.id
_entity.type
_entity.pdbx_description
1 polymer ?
#
loop_
_entity_poly.entity_id
_entity_poly.type
_entity_poly.pdbx_seq_one_letter_code
_entity_poly.pdbx_strand_id
1 'polypeptide(L)'
;MEQNIEFWLPESKMHTKEHCARVLLLSLLIGHQKGLSDKEMDALGMAAIFHDSRRLDDGIDKGHGKRAAEYYEDYCREHDLSFNAHSYYIIYYHDQNDSLGLSEIAAAPATNERGVLLYQIFKDADALDRFRLAADALDVSMLRTEEAQRLVDFAKYLLQKSRETDL
;
A
#
# COMPACT_ATOMS: atom_id res chain seq x y z
N MET A 1 3.01 11.27 10.53
CA MET A 1 3.31 10.66 9.21
C MET A 1 3.95 11.68 8.27
N GLU A 2 3.40 12.89 8.19
CA GLU A 2 3.84 13.98 7.29
C GLU A 2 5.22 14.60 7.58
N GLN A 3 5.69 14.65 8.83
CA GLN A 3 6.88 15.46 9.16
C GLN A 3 8.21 14.85 8.73
N ASN A 4 8.26 13.55 8.40
CA ASN A 4 9.54 12.85 8.20
C ASN A 4 9.66 12.12 6.85
N ILE A 5 8.58 11.91 6.09
CA ILE A 5 8.65 11.15 4.83
C ILE A 5 8.45 12.11 3.66
N GLU A 6 9.45 12.16 2.80
CA GLU A 6 9.44 12.99 1.61
C GLU A 6 8.63 12.32 0.52
N PHE A 7 7.76 13.07 -0.15
CA PHE A 7 7.10 12.66 -1.39
C PHE A 7 7.70 13.46 -2.54
N TRP A 8 8.05 12.80 -3.65
CA TRP A 8 8.52 13.50 -4.86
C TRP A 8 7.42 14.26 -5.60
N LEU A 9 6.16 13.89 -5.38
CA LEU A 9 5.00 14.59 -5.94
C LEU A 9 4.08 15.10 -4.80
N PRO A 10 4.55 16.05 -3.95
CA PRO A 10 3.85 16.44 -2.73
C PRO A 10 2.56 17.22 -2.98
N GLU A 11 2.40 17.81 -4.17
CA GLU A 11 1.22 18.59 -4.58
C GLU A 11 0.13 17.73 -5.26
N SER A 12 0.37 16.42 -5.45
CA SER A 12 -0.65 15.56 -6.05
C SER A 12 -1.89 15.49 -5.15
N LYS A 13 -3.08 15.59 -5.74
CA LYS A 13 -4.33 15.36 -5.00
C LYS A 13 -4.74 13.88 -5.01
N MET A 14 -4.00 13.04 -5.74
CA MET A 14 -4.34 11.63 -5.94
C MET A 14 -3.41 10.68 -5.20
N HIS A 15 -2.14 11.01 -5.04
CA HIS A 15 -1.09 10.10 -4.56
C HIS A 15 -0.35 10.64 -3.33
N THR A 16 -1.05 11.44 -2.52
CA THR A 16 -0.48 12.07 -1.32
C THR A 16 -1.09 11.49 -0.04
N LYS A 17 -0.99 12.25 1.05
CA LYS A 17 -1.14 11.78 2.44
C LYS A 17 -2.49 11.14 2.70
N GLU A 18 -3.56 11.71 2.16
CA GLU A 18 -4.90 11.15 2.34
C GLU A 18 -5.03 9.76 1.71
N HIS A 19 -4.45 9.55 0.53
CA HIS A 19 -4.43 8.26 -0.13
C HIS A 19 -3.65 7.25 0.72
N CYS A 20 -2.41 7.57 1.10
CA CYS A 20 -1.61 6.70 1.96
C CYS A 20 -2.30 6.40 3.31
N ALA A 21 -2.99 7.39 3.91
CA ALA A 21 -3.72 7.20 5.16
C ALA A 21 -4.92 6.24 5.03
N ARG A 22 -5.69 6.34 3.92
CA ARG A 22 -6.80 5.41 3.66
C ARG A 22 -6.28 4.01 3.37
N VAL A 23 -5.22 3.87 2.55
CA VAL A 23 -4.57 2.58 2.27
C VAL A 23 -3.98 1.96 3.54
N LEU A 24 -3.37 2.75 4.42
CA LEU A 24 -2.90 2.29 5.72
C LEU A 24 -4.04 1.72 6.55
N LEU A 25 -5.11 2.50 6.75
CA LEU A 25 -6.26 2.06 7.54
C LEU A 25 -6.87 0.77 7.00
N LEU A 26 -7.07 0.68 5.68
CA LEU A 26 -7.62 -0.50 5.02
C LEU A 26 -6.70 -1.71 5.16
N SER A 27 -5.39 -1.53 4.97
CA SER A 27 -4.39 -2.60 5.16
C SER A 27 -4.43 -3.16 6.58
N LEU A 28 -4.49 -2.28 7.58
CA LEU A 28 -4.56 -2.67 8.98
C LEU A 28 -5.90 -3.33 9.33
N LEU A 29 -7.03 -2.85 8.79
CA LEU A 29 -8.34 -3.48 9.01
C LEU A 29 -8.39 -4.90 8.42
N ILE A 30 -7.92 -5.09 7.19
CA ILE A 30 -7.85 -6.40 6.55
C ILE A 30 -6.89 -7.32 7.34
N GLY A 31 -5.72 -6.81 7.71
CA GLY A 31 -4.74 -7.54 8.51
C GLY A 31 -5.28 -7.98 9.87
N HIS A 32 -5.99 -7.09 10.56
CA HIS A 32 -6.65 -7.40 11.83
C HIS A 32 -7.73 -8.49 11.66
N GLN A 33 -8.58 -8.39 10.64
CA GLN A 33 -9.60 -9.42 10.35
C GLN A 33 -8.99 -10.79 10.04
N LYS A 34 -7.78 -10.81 9.45
CA LYS A 34 -7.00 -12.03 9.18
C LYS A 34 -6.19 -12.55 10.36
N GLY A 35 -6.19 -11.85 11.50
CA GLY A 35 -5.41 -12.23 12.67
C GLY A 35 -3.90 -12.18 12.44
N LEU A 36 -3.42 -11.18 11.68
CA LEU A 36 -1.99 -10.94 11.51
C LEU A 36 -1.32 -10.57 12.83
N SER A 37 -0.05 -10.94 12.96
CA SER A 37 0.80 -10.54 14.09
C SER A 37 1.19 -9.07 14.02
N ASP A 38 1.62 -8.49 15.15
CA ASP A 38 2.08 -7.10 15.20
C ASP A 38 3.20 -6.82 14.18
N LYS A 39 4.14 -7.75 14.00
CA LYS A 39 5.22 -7.61 13.01
C LYS A 39 4.73 -7.57 11.56
N GLU A 40 3.65 -8.27 11.26
CA GLU A 40 3.04 -8.28 9.94
C GLU A 40 2.19 -7.03 9.71
N MET A 41 1.51 -6.56 10.76
CA MET A 41 0.79 -5.28 10.76
C MET A 41 1.74 -4.11 10.56
N ASP A 42 2.89 -4.10 11.23
CA ASP A 42 3.96 -3.12 11.03
C ASP A 42 4.49 -3.17 9.58
N ALA A 43 4.62 -4.36 9.01
CA ALA A 43 5.09 -4.53 7.64
C ALA A 43 4.13 -3.90 6.62
N LEU A 44 2.82 -4.13 6.77
CA LEU A 44 1.77 -3.49 5.97
C LEU A 44 1.75 -1.98 6.19
N GLY A 45 1.97 -1.54 7.42
CA GLY A 45 2.04 -0.13 7.78
C GLY A 45 3.14 0.60 7.00
N MET A 46 4.36 0.07 7.03
CA MET A 46 5.47 0.62 6.26
C MET A 46 5.19 0.57 4.75
N ALA A 47 4.61 -0.52 4.24
CA ALA A 47 4.26 -0.59 2.82
C ALA A 47 3.29 0.52 2.39
N ALA A 48 2.21 0.72 3.15
CA ALA A 48 1.22 1.76 2.87
C ALA A 48 1.78 3.18 2.92
N ILE A 49 2.70 3.43 3.84
CA ILE A 49 3.30 4.75 4.02
C ILE A 49 4.25 5.09 2.85
N PHE A 50 5.02 4.11 2.34
CA PHE A 50 6.08 4.38 1.38
C PHE A 50 5.69 4.15 -0.08
N HIS A 51 4.70 3.32 -0.40
CA HIS A 51 4.51 2.79 -1.76
C HIS A 51 4.48 3.84 -2.89
N ASP A 52 3.83 4.98 -2.66
CA ASP A 52 3.68 6.07 -3.63
C ASP A 52 4.62 7.27 -3.37
N SER A 53 5.56 7.15 -2.43
CA SER A 53 6.47 8.26 -2.04
C SER A 53 7.43 8.73 -3.14
N ARG A 54 7.62 7.92 -4.19
CA ARG A 54 8.61 8.14 -5.27
C ARG A 54 7.99 8.15 -6.67
N ARG A 55 6.75 8.62 -6.76
CA ARG A 55 6.09 8.91 -8.04
C ARG A 55 6.73 10.13 -8.73
N LEU A 56 6.85 10.06 -10.05
CA LEU A 56 7.26 11.17 -10.92
C LEU A 56 6.05 11.91 -11.50
N ASP A 57 4.93 11.21 -11.66
CA ASP A 57 3.67 11.76 -12.16
C ASP A 57 2.44 11.01 -11.61
N ASP A 58 1.27 11.58 -11.89
CA ASP A 58 -0.06 11.10 -11.51
C ASP A 58 -0.59 9.99 -12.45
N GLY A 59 0.18 9.59 -13.47
CA GLY A 59 -0.18 8.57 -14.45
C GLY A 59 0.17 7.16 -13.99
N ILE A 60 0.54 6.29 -14.94
CA ILE A 60 0.90 4.89 -14.62
C ILE A 60 2.21 4.82 -13.83
N ASP A 61 3.18 5.68 -14.18
CA ASP A 61 4.53 5.76 -13.63
C ASP A 61 5.17 4.39 -13.28
N LYS A 62 5.18 3.45 -14.23
CA LYS A 62 5.68 2.09 -13.97
C LYS A 62 7.15 2.13 -13.53
N GLY A 63 7.43 1.52 -12.38
CA GLY A 63 8.73 1.51 -11.71
C GLY A 63 8.80 2.37 -10.44
N HIS A 64 7.74 3.09 -10.06
CA HIS A 64 7.71 3.85 -8.80
C HIS A 64 7.83 2.95 -7.58
N GLY A 65 7.28 1.72 -7.64
CA GLY A 65 7.41 0.75 -6.57
C GLY A 65 8.87 0.46 -6.21
N LYS A 66 9.71 0.19 -7.22
CA LYS A 66 11.15 0.00 -7.02
C LYS A 66 11.80 1.20 -6.33
N ARG A 67 11.55 2.41 -6.84
CA ARG A 67 12.15 3.64 -6.28
C ARG A 67 11.71 3.87 -4.84
N ALA A 68 10.43 3.63 -4.54
CA ALA A 68 9.88 3.73 -3.20
C ALA A 68 10.47 2.69 -2.24
N ALA A 69 10.75 1.47 -2.72
CA ALA A 69 11.36 0.42 -1.91
C ALA A 69 12.82 0.76 -1.55
N GLU A 70 13.58 1.25 -2.53
CA GLU A 70 14.94 1.76 -2.31
C GLU A 70 14.94 2.93 -1.31
N TYR A 71 13.99 3.86 -1.44
CA TYR A 71 13.84 4.94 -0.46
C TYR A 71 13.48 4.43 0.94
N TYR A 72 12.58 3.46 1.06
CA TYR A 72 12.25 2.85 2.35
C TYR A 72 13.47 2.21 3.03
N GLU A 73 14.32 1.51 2.26
CA GLU A 73 15.54 0.92 2.78
C GLU A 73 16.52 1.98 3.29
N ASP A 74 16.77 3.03 2.48
CA ASP A 74 17.64 4.14 2.86
C ASP A 74 17.09 4.88 4.08
N TYR A 75 15.78 5.14 4.11
CA TYR A 75 15.12 5.78 5.24
C TYR A 75 15.26 4.96 6.52
N CYS A 76 15.12 3.64 6.46
CA CYS A 76 15.35 2.78 7.63
C CYS A 76 16.79 2.90 8.15
N ARG A 77 17.76 2.94 7.25
CA ARG A 77 19.18 3.08 7.59
C ARG A 77 19.50 4.44 8.21
N GLU A 78 18.96 5.52 7.64
CA GLU A 78 19.22 6.89 8.07
C GLU A 78 18.55 7.24 9.42
N HIS A 79 17.42 6.59 9.73
CA HIS A 79 16.64 6.84 10.93
C HIS A 79 16.72 5.74 12.00
N ASP A 80 17.66 4.80 11.86
CA ASP A 80 17.87 3.67 12.78
C ASP A 80 16.57 2.85 13.02
N LEU A 81 15.79 2.65 11.96
CA LEU A 81 14.60 1.80 11.97
C LEU A 81 14.95 0.39 11.50
N SER A 82 14.25 -0.60 12.06
CA SER A 82 14.41 -1.99 11.64
C SER A 82 13.89 -2.20 10.21
N PHE A 83 14.79 -2.55 9.30
CA PHE A 83 14.42 -2.94 7.94
C PHE A 83 13.55 -4.21 7.95
N ASN A 84 12.41 -4.14 7.26
CA ASN A 84 11.50 -5.27 7.05
C ASN A 84 11.46 -5.65 5.57
N ALA A 85 11.93 -6.86 5.25
CA ALA A 85 11.97 -7.36 3.87
C ALA A 85 10.58 -7.52 3.24
N HIS A 86 9.54 -7.89 4.01
CA HIS A 86 8.18 -7.94 3.47
C HIS A 86 7.73 -6.57 2.98
N SER A 87 7.93 -5.51 3.76
CA SER A 87 7.59 -4.15 3.34
C SER A 87 8.33 -3.76 2.07
N TYR A 88 9.65 -4.00 2.01
CA TYR A 88 10.46 -3.69 0.84
C TYR A 88 9.90 -4.35 -0.43
N TYR A 89 9.65 -5.65 -0.39
CA TYR A 89 9.18 -6.38 -1.57
C TYR A 89 7.74 -6.05 -1.95
N ILE A 90 6.87 -5.81 -0.98
CA ILE A 90 5.50 -5.35 -1.24
C ILE A 90 5.54 -4.01 -1.98
N ILE A 91 6.30 -3.05 -1.47
CA ILE A 91 6.50 -1.74 -2.10
C ILE A 91 7.10 -1.91 -3.49
N TYR A 92 8.14 -2.72 -3.64
CA TYR A 92 8.86 -2.89 -4.91
C TYR A 92 7.94 -3.36 -6.03
N TYR A 93 7.07 -4.33 -5.75
CA TYR A 93 6.27 -5.01 -6.78
C TYR A 93 4.81 -4.50 -6.87
N HIS A 94 4.37 -3.55 -6.04
CA HIS A 94 2.96 -3.18 -6.02
C HIS A 94 2.47 -2.57 -7.34
N ASP A 95 3.35 -1.90 -8.08
CA ASP A 95 3.06 -1.25 -9.36
C ASP A 95 3.30 -2.16 -10.59
N GLN A 96 3.70 -3.41 -10.35
CA GLN A 96 3.92 -4.40 -11.38
C GLN A 96 2.68 -5.27 -11.63
N ASN A 97 2.78 -6.13 -12.65
CA ASN A 97 1.78 -7.17 -12.88
C ASN A 97 1.69 -8.09 -11.67
N ASP A 98 0.46 -8.43 -11.28
CA ASP A 98 0.19 -9.20 -10.06
C ASP A 98 0.89 -10.56 -10.05
N SER A 99 0.89 -11.26 -11.19
CA SER A 99 1.57 -12.55 -11.34
C SER A 99 3.07 -12.46 -11.10
N LEU A 100 3.72 -11.36 -11.51
CA LEU A 100 5.13 -11.13 -11.27
C LEU A 100 5.39 -10.87 -9.79
N GLY A 101 4.61 -9.98 -9.15
CA GLY A 101 4.76 -9.70 -7.72
C GLY A 101 4.57 -10.96 -6.87
N LEU A 102 3.53 -11.75 -7.15
CA LEU A 102 3.27 -13.00 -6.44
C LEU A 102 4.41 -14.02 -6.63
N SER A 103 4.93 -14.20 -7.84
CA SER A 103 6.00 -15.17 -8.08
C SER A 103 7.32 -14.77 -7.44
N GLU A 104 7.70 -13.49 -7.56
CA GLU A 104 8.97 -12.99 -7.01
C GLU A 104 8.96 -12.96 -5.48
N ILE A 105 7.84 -12.55 -4.87
CA ILE A 105 7.68 -12.56 -3.41
C ILE A 105 7.62 -13.99 -2.85
N ALA A 106 7.05 -14.94 -3.58
CA ALA A 106 7.07 -16.34 -3.15
C ALA A 106 8.49 -16.95 -3.24
N ALA A 107 9.29 -16.54 -4.23
CA ALA A 107 10.62 -17.07 -4.49
C ALA A 107 11.74 -16.39 -3.68
N ALA A 108 11.52 -15.18 -3.17
CA ALA A 108 12.56 -14.43 -2.47
C ALA A 108 12.94 -15.09 -1.12
N PRO A 109 14.24 -15.31 -0.83
CA PRO A 109 14.68 -16.00 0.40
C PRO A 109 14.31 -15.28 1.69
N ALA A 110 14.13 -13.96 1.63
CA ALA A 110 13.79 -13.12 2.78
C ALA A 110 12.28 -13.01 3.04
N THR A 111 11.47 -13.65 2.21
CA THR A 111 10.01 -13.69 2.31
C THR A 111 9.53 -15.15 2.30
N ASN A 112 8.23 -15.37 2.36
CA ASN A 112 7.60 -16.69 2.37
C ASN A 112 6.12 -16.55 1.98
N GLU A 113 5.31 -17.59 2.19
CA GLU A 113 3.86 -17.55 1.96
C GLU A 113 3.14 -16.42 2.71
N ARG A 114 3.66 -16.00 3.87
CA ARG A 114 3.15 -14.81 4.59
C ARG A 114 3.44 -13.55 3.80
N GLY A 115 4.62 -13.40 3.20
CA GLY A 115 4.93 -12.28 2.31
C GLY A 115 3.94 -12.17 1.14
N VAL A 116 3.55 -13.30 0.56
CA VAL A 116 2.50 -13.35 -0.47
C VAL A 116 1.16 -12.85 0.08
N LEU A 117 0.74 -13.35 1.25
CA LEU A 117 -0.49 -12.89 1.88
C LEU A 117 -0.48 -11.37 2.15
N LEU A 118 0.62 -10.83 2.69
CA LEU A 118 0.75 -9.40 2.96
C LEU A 118 0.70 -8.58 1.67
N TYR A 119 1.33 -9.07 0.59
CA TYR A 119 1.24 -8.44 -0.73
C TYR A 119 -0.20 -8.39 -1.24
N GLN A 120 -0.95 -9.49 -1.13
CA GLN A 120 -2.35 -9.53 -1.54
C GLN A 120 -3.21 -8.56 -0.73
N ILE A 121 -3.03 -8.50 0.59
CA ILE A 121 -3.73 -7.55 1.48
C ILE A 121 -3.41 -6.11 1.08
N PHE A 122 -2.14 -5.80 0.86
CA PHE A 122 -1.71 -4.46 0.45
C PHE A 122 -2.32 -4.05 -0.90
N LYS A 123 -2.25 -4.93 -1.90
CA LYS A 123 -2.82 -4.70 -3.23
C LYS A 123 -4.33 -4.46 -3.18
N ASP A 124 -5.03 -5.20 -2.32
CA ASP A 124 -6.46 -5.01 -2.13
C ASP A 124 -6.78 -3.68 -1.44
N ALA A 125 -6.00 -3.29 -0.43
CA ALA A 125 -6.16 -2.01 0.26
C ALA A 125 -5.91 -0.81 -0.67
N ASP A 126 -4.85 -0.86 -1.49
CA ASP A 126 -4.59 0.13 -2.54
C ASP A 126 -5.71 0.17 -3.60
N ALA A 127 -6.19 -1.00 -4.02
CA ALA A 127 -7.29 -1.11 -4.98
C ALA A 127 -8.61 -0.54 -4.44
N LEU A 128 -8.92 -0.77 -3.17
CA LEU A 128 -10.11 -0.22 -2.51
C LEU A 128 -10.12 1.32 -2.51
N ASP A 129 -8.96 1.98 -2.51
CA ASP A 129 -8.87 3.44 -2.59
C ASP A 129 -9.00 4.00 -4.02
N ARG A 130 -9.17 3.14 -5.04
CA ARG A 130 -9.39 3.58 -6.43
C ARG A 130 -10.71 4.28 -6.65
N PHE A 131 -11.70 4.12 -5.75
CA PHE A 131 -12.93 4.91 -5.79
C PHE A 131 -12.68 6.42 -5.75
N ARG A 132 -11.49 6.87 -5.31
CA ARG A 132 -11.10 8.28 -5.39
C ARG A 132 -10.94 8.78 -6.83
N LEU A 133 -10.56 7.90 -7.76
CA LEU A 133 -10.27 8.21 -9.16
C LEU A 133 -11.56 8.27 -9.98
N ALA A 134 -12.41 7.25 -9.84
CA ALA A 134 -13.75 7.19 -10.40
C ALA A 134 -14.61 6.18 -9.64
N ALA A 135 -15.94 6.32 -9.74
CA ALA A 135 -16.89 5.44 -9.04
C ALA A 135 -16.79 3.97 -9.46
N ASP A 136 -16.29 3.70 -10.67
CA ASP A 136 -16.13 2.39 -11.31
C ASP A 136 -14.65 1.99 -11.50
N ALA A 137 -13.69 2.72 -10.90
CA ALA A 137 -12.25 2.47 -11.04
C ALA A 137 -11.76 1.17 -10.36
N LEU A 138 -12.63 0.48 -9.61
CA LEU A 138 -12.34 -0.81 -8.98
C LEU A 138 -13.20 -1.92 -9.60
N ASP A 139 -12.54 -2.93 -10.16
CA ASP A 139 -13.14 -4.24 -10.40
C ASP A 139 -13.07 -5.07 -9.11
N VAL A 140 -14.22 -5.24 -8.45
CA VAL A 140 -14.32 -5.99 -7.18
C VAL A 140 -13.93 -7.46 -7.32
N SER A 141 -14.08 -8.04 -8.51
CA SER A 141 -13.70 -9.45 -8.76
C SER A 141 -12.19 -9.67 -8.73
N MET A 142 -11.40 -8.59 -8.84
CA MET A 142 -9.95 -8.59 -8.76
C MET A 142 -9.41 -8.46 -7.32
N LEU A 143 -10.29 -8.30 -6.31
CA LEU A 143 -9.88 -8.33 -4.91
C LEU A 143 -9.53 -9.76 -4.49
N ARG A 144 -8.35 -9.92 -3.90
CA ARG A 144 -7.70 -11.20 -3.60
C ARG A 144 -8.21 -11.82 -2.30
N THR A 145 -8.71 -11.01 -1.38
CA THR A 145 -9.13 -11.41 -0.04
C THR A 145 -10.62 -11.17 0.17
N GLU A 146 -11.28 -12.08 0.88
CA GLU A 146 -12.70 -11.94 1.21
C GLU A 146 -12.96 -10.75 2.16
N GLU A 147 -12.00 -10.44 3.02
CA GLU A 147 -11.99 -9.28 3.91
C GLU A 147 -12.07 -7.99 3.11
N ALA A 148 -11.24 -7.85 2.06
CA ALA A 148 -11.30 -6.68 1.19
C ALA A 148 -12.64 -6.57 0.46
N GLN A 149 -13.19 -7.69 -0.02
CA GLN A 149 -14.51 -7.70 -0.66
C GLN A 149 -15.61 -7.20 0.28
N ARG A 150 -15.54 -7.54 1.58
CA ARG A 150 -16.48 -7.03 2.60
C ARG A 150 -16.28 -5.55 2.94
N LEU A 151 -15.14 -4.96 2.58
CA LEU A 151 -14.83 -3.55 2.87
C LEU A 151 -15.15 -2.58 1.72
N VAL A 152 -15.71 -3.04 0.60
CA VAL A 152 -16.02 -2.18 -0.56
C VAL A 152 -16.89 -0.97 -0.18
N ASP A 153 -18.00 -1.18 0.53
CA ASP A 153 -18.87 -0.08 0.93
C ASP A 153 -18.24 0.80 2.02
N PHE A 154 -17.43 0.20 2.89
CA PHE A 154 -16.66 0.93 3.88
C PHE A 154 -15.60 1.83 3.22
N ALA A 155 -14.92 1.38 2.16
CA ALA A 155 -13.94 2.18 1.44
C ALA A 155 -14.58 3.42 0.78
N LYS A 156 -15.78 3.28 0.21
CA LYS A 156 -16.56 4.42 -0.31
C LYS A 156 -16.95 5.39 0.79
N TYR A 157 -17.44 4.88 1.92
CA TYR A 157 -17.77 5.70 3.09
C TYR A 157 -16.54 6.44 3.63
N LEU A 158 -15.40 5.75 3.75
CA LEU A 158 -14.13 6.30 4.21
C LEU A 158 -13.67 7.45 3.31
N LEU A 159 -13.73 7.27 1.98
CA LEU A 159 -13.40 8.32 1.02
C LEU A 159 -14.32 9.55 1.16
N GLN A 160 -15.62 9.32 1.34
CA GLN A 160 -16.56 10.42 1.57
C GLN A 160 -16.15 11.20 2.84
N LYS A 161 -15.88 10.49 3.93
CA LYS A 161 -15.50 11.11 5.21
C LYS A 161 -14.16 11.81 5.17
N SER A 162 -13.17 11.29 4.45
CA SER A 162 -11.87 11.96 4.35
C SER A 162 -11.96 13.32 3.67
N ARG A 163 -12.89 13.48 2.71
CA ARG A 163 -13.14 14.75 2.00
C ARG A 163 -13.92 15.77 2.84
N GLU A 164 -14.69 15.33 3.83
CA GLU A 164 -15.45 16.22 4.73
C GLU A 164 -14.54 16.92 5.75
N THR A 165 -13.36 16.34 6.05
CA THR A 165 -12.37 16.87 6.99
C THR A 165 -11.48 17.99 6.42
N ASP A 166 -11.55 18.28 5.13
CA ASP A 166 -10.79 19.34 4.45
C ASP A 166 -11.57 20.68 4.33
N LEU A 167 -12.69 20.82 5.07
CA LEU A 167 -13.50 22.04 5.21
C LEU A 167 -13.31 22.67 6.60
#